data_AF-A0A3N5BUJ7-F1
#
_entry.id   AF-A0A3N5BUJ7-F1
#
_cell.length_a   1.000
_cell.length_b   1.000
_cell.length_c   1.000
_cell.angle_alpha   90.00
_cell.angle_beta   90.00
_cell.angle_gamma   90.00
#
_symmetry.space_group_name_H-M   'P 1'
#
loop_
_entity.id
_entity.type
_entity.pdbx_description
1 polymer ?
#
loop_
_entity_poly.entity_id
_entity_poly.type
_entity_poly.pdbx_seq_one_letter_code
_entity_poly.pdbx_strand_id
1 'polypeptide(L)'
;MKALAAEMLELIEARHPFGVPVGELAETLYGEDTHQSRARVRGLARTLRAWGHRVYGVGGAYKLVTDPDELALVSERGRSLSRGFLLFTSDTIAGVAELGNPDKALKLRRELKRTLAELARAL
;
A
#
# COMPACT_ATOMS: atom_id res chain seq x y z
N MET A 1 6.24 -15.69 -9.54
CA MET A 1 6.17 -14.50 -8.66
C MET A 1 7.41 -14.34 -7.79
N LYS A 2 7.93 -15.40 -7.14
CA LYS A 2 9.16 -15.30 -6.32
C LYS A 2 10.39 -14.82 -7.12
N ALA A 3 10.61 -15.34 -8.33
CA ALA A 3 11.75 -14.92 -9.17
C ALA A 3 11.75 -13.40 -9.46
N LEU A 4 10.64 -12.85 -9.94
CA LEU A 4 10.51 -11.40 -10.21
C LEU A 4 10.67 -10.52 -8.96
N ALA A 5 10.28 -11.01 -7.78
CA ALA A 5 10.51 -10.26 -6.54
C ALA A 5 12.01 -10.18 -6.21
N ALA A 6 12.75 -11.29 -6.37
CA ALA A 6 14.20 -11.30 -6.20
C ALA A 6 14.89 -10.39 -7.22
N GLU A 7 14.49 -10.44 -8.48
CA GLU A 7 15.00 -9.56 -9.53
C GLU A 7 14.73 -8.07 -9.21
N MET A 8 13.53 -7.73 -8.73
CA MET A 8 13.24 -6.38 -8.24
C MET A 8 14.15 -5.95 -7.09
N LEU A 9 14.49 -6.88 -6.18
CA LEU A 9 15.39 -6.59 -5.07
C LEU A 9 16.80 -6.27 -5.58
N GLU A 10 17.34 -7.07 -6.51
CA GLU A 10 18.65 -6.85 -7.11
C GLU A 10 18.73 -5.46 -7.80
N LEU A 11 17.69 -5.07 -8.54
CA LEU A 11 17.60 -3.75 -9.16
C LEU A 11 17.63 -2.61 -8.13
N ILE A 12 16.97 -2.80 -6.98
CA ILE A 12 16.94 -1.82 -5.89
C ILE A 12 18.29 -1.76 -5.18
N GLU A 13 18.91 -2.90 -4.89
CA GLU A 13 20.22 -3.00 -4.24
C GLU A 13 21.30 -2.31 -5.08
N ALA A 14 21.28 -2.53 -6.40
CA ALA A 14 22.22 -1.90 -7.33
C ALA A 14 22.13 -0.36 -7.36
N ARG A 15 21.02 0.23 -6.88
CA ARG A 15 20.81 1.69 -6.83
C ARG A 15 20.66 2.24 -5.42
N HIS A 16 21.05 1.48 -4.41
CA HIS A 16 21.08 1.98 -3.05
C HIS A 16 22.06 3.17 -2.94
N PRO A 17 21.71 4.27 -2.24
CA PRO A 17 20.52 4.48 -1.40
C PRO A 17 19.32 5.11 -2.12
N PHE A 18 19.43 5.47 -3.40
CA PHE A 18 18.44 6.28 -4.12
C PHE A 18 17.19 5.49 -4.52
N GLY A 19 17.34 4.19 -4.81
CA GLY A 19 16.26 3.32 -5.25
C GLY A 19 15.95 3.43 -6.75
N VAL A 20 14.80 2.89 -7.15
CA VAL A 20 14.39 2.79 -8.56
C VAL A 20 12.98 3.36 -8.74
N PRO A 21 12.77 4.31 -9.68
CA PRO A 21 11.44 4.79 -10.05
C PRO A 21 10.48 3.64 -10.40
N VAL A 22 9.21 3.77 -10.01
CA VAL A 22 8.22 2.71 -10.24
C VAL A 22 7.97 2.42 -11.72
N GLY A 23 8.06 3.44 -12.59
CA GLY A 23 7.89 3.28 -14.04
C GLY A 23 9.04 2.47 -14.65
N GLU A 24 10.27 2.78 -14.23
CA GLU A 24 11.45 2.03 -14.66
C GLU A 24 11.43 0.58 -14.18
N LEU A 25 10.98 0.31 -12.95
CA LEU A 25 10.76 -1.07 -12.49
C LEU A 25 9.69 -1.79 -13.33
N ALA A 26 8.65 -1.07 -13.77
CA ALA A 26 7.61 -1.64 -14.61
C ALA A 26 8.13 -1.99 -16.01
N GLU A 27 8.89 -1.08 -16.63
CA GLU A 27 9.56 -1.32 -17.92
C GLU A 27 10.57 -2.48 -17.81
N THR A 28 11.41 -2.49 -16.77
CA THR A 28 12.45 -3.51 -16.61
C THR A 28 11.85 -4.91 -16.37
N LEU A 29 10.88 -5.02 -15.45
CA LEU A 29 10.36 -6.33 -15.02
C LEU A 29 9.22 -6.87 -15.90
N TYR A 30 8.51 -5.99 -16.61
CA TYR A 30 7.32 -6.35 -17.37
C TYR A 30 7.35 -5.88 -18.84
N GLY A 31 8.38 -5.15 -19.25
CA GLY A 31 8.55 -4.66 -20.63
C GLY A 31 7.74 -3.42 -20.99
N GLU A 32 6.96 -2.86 -20.06
CA GLU A 32 6.09 -1.71 -20.34
C GLU A 32 5.74 -0.90 -19.07
N ASP A 33 5.62 0.42 -19.23
CA ASP A 33 5.17 1.33 -18.16
C ASP A 33 3.65 1.57 -18.18
N THR A 34 2.88 0.55 -17.84
CA THR A 34 1.41 0.66 -17.74
C THR A 34 0.93 0.76 -16.29
N HIS A 35 -0.28 1.28 -16.08
CA HIS A 35 -0.94 1.25 -14.77
C HIS A 35 -1.00 -0.16 -14.18
N GLN A 36 -1.20 -1.18 -15.03
CA GLN A 36 -1.24 -2.58 -14.62
C GLN A 36 0.16 -3.08 -14.19
N SER A 37 1.21 -2.81 -14.97
CA SER A 37 2.58 -3.18 -14.63
C SER A 37 3.05 -2.49 -13.35
N ARG A 38 2.79 -1.18 -13.19
CA ARG A 38 3.04 -0.47 -11.92
C ARG A 38 2.28 -1.09 -10.74
N ALA A 39 1.05 -1.57 -10.93
CA ALA A 39 0.31 -2.26 -9.88
C ALA A 39 0.96 -3.61 -9.50
N ARG A 40 1.48 -4.36 -10.49
CA ARG A 40 2.23 -5.59 -10.24
C ARG A 40 3.53 -5.31 -9.47
N VAL A 41 4.27 -4.23 -9.79
CA VAL A 41 5.44 -3.78 -9.01
C VAL A 41 5.09 -3.53 -7.53
N ARG A 42 3.95 -2.89 -7.23
CA ARG A 42 3.49 -2.73 -5.83
C ARG A 42 3.26 -4.08 -5.14
N GLY A 43 2.79 -5.08 -5.87
CA GLY A 43 2.65 -6.46 -5.41
C GLY A 43 3.99 -7.12 -5.09
N LEU A 44 5.00 -6.94 -5.94
CA LEU A 44 6.36 -7.42 -5.68
C LEU A 44 6.96 -6.76 -4.43
N ALA A 45 6.84 -5.44 -4.27
CA ALA A 45 7.28 -4.74 -3.07
C ALA A 45 6.62 -5.27 -1.80
N ARG A 46 5.34 -5.67 -1.86
CA ARG A 46 4.65 -6.32 -0.73
C ARG A 46 5.25 -7.70 -0.42
N THR A 47 5.55 -8.48 -1.46
CA THR A 47 6.23 -9.78 -1.31
C THR A 47 7.59 -9.61 -0.65
N LEU A 48 8.39 -8.63 -1.07
CA LEU A 48 9.70 -8.34 -0.48
C LEU A 48 9.61 -7.97 1.02
N ARG A 49 8.59 -7.20 1.41
CA ARG A 49 8.32 -6.93 2.83
C ARG A 49 7.93 -8.18 3.61
N ALA A 50 7.16 -9.09 3.01
CA ALA A 50 6.83 -10.37 3.63
C ALA A 50 8.07 -11.27 3.80
N TRP A 51 9.14 -11.05 3.02
CA TRP A 51 10.43 -11.71 3.19
C TRP A 51 11.38 -10.98 4.16
N GLY A 52 10.94 -9.88 4.78
CA GLY A 52 11.72 -9.13 5.77
C GLY A 52 12.50 -7.94 5.21
N HIS A 53 12.47 -7.69 3.90
CA HIS A 53 13.14 -6.52 3.33
C HIS A 53 12.33 -5.24 3.54
N ARG A 54 13.00 -4.16 3.96
CA ARG A 54 12.38 -2.85 4.17
C ARG A 54 12.21 -2.08 2.86
N VAL A 55 11.53 -2.67 1.88
CA VAL A 55 11.29 -2.06 0.57
C VAL A 55 10.04 -1.18 0.62
N TYR A 56 10.23 0.14 0.50
CA TYR A 56 9.14 1.12 0.55
C TYR A 56 9.27 2.18 -0.54
N GLY A 57 8.12 2.78 -0.89
CA GLY A 57 8.05 3.86 -1.86
C GLY A 57 8.30 5.23 -1.20
N VAL A 58 9.39 5.90 -1.59
CA VAL A 58 9.77 7.23 -1.10
C VAL A 58 10.18 8.09 -2.30
N GLY A 59 9.69 9.33 -2.38
CA GLY A 59 10.04 10.23 -3.50
C GLY A 59 9.67 9.73 -4.91
N GLY A 60 8.74 8.78 -5.04
CA GLY A 60 8.37 8.19 -6.34
C GLY A 60 9.22 6.97 -6.76
N ALA A 61 10.20 6.58 -5.94
CA ALA A 61 11.04 5.41 -6.15
C ALA A 61 10.82 4.35 -5.06
N TYR A 62 11.00 3.07 -5.40
CA TYR A 62 11.15 2.01 -4.41
C TYR A 62 12.61 1.88 -4.01
N LYS A 63 12.86 1.84 -2.71
CA LYS A 63 14.21 1.67 -2.16
C LYS A 63 14.23 0.74 -0.95
N LEU A 64 15.40 0.22 -0.63
CA LEU A 64 15.70 -0.40 0.66
C LEU A 64 15.89 0.71 1.69
N VAL A 65 14.93 0.86 2.59
CA VAL A 65 14.95 1.91 3.60
C VAL A 65 15.78 1.47 4.81
N THR A 66 16.83 2.22 5.09
CA THR A 66 17.72 2.06 6.25
C THR A 66 17.60 3.21 7.24
N ASP A 67 17.12 4.37 6.80
CA ASP A 67 16.91 5.57 7.63
C ASP A 67 15.55 5.53 8.37
N PRO A 68 15.53 5.68 9.71
CA PRO A 68 14.30 5.79 10.50
C PRO A 68 13.36 6.92 10.06
N ASP A 69 13.88 8.07 9.62
CA ASP A 69 13.04 9.21 9.24
C ASP A 69 12.26 8.93 7.96
N GLU A 70 12.84 8.16 7.04
CA GLU A 70 12.16 7.69 5.83
C GLU A 70 11.05 6.68 6.15
N LEU A 71 11.25 5.82 7.15
CA LEU A 71 10.18 4.94 7.65
C LEU A 71 9.06 5.74 8.32
N ALA A 72 9.40 6.79 9.08
CA ALA A 72 8.41 7.69 9.66
C ALA A 72 7.55 8.35 8.58
N LEU A 73 8.18 8.86 7.51
CA LEU A 73 7.46 9.44 6.35
C LEU A 73 6.53 8.42 5.67
N VAL A 74 6.96 7.17 5.53
CA VAL A 74 6.11 6.10 4.99
C VAL A 74 4.92 5.82 5.90
N SER A 75 5.14 5.78 7.22
CA SER A 75 4.09 5.61 8.21
C SER A 75 3.07 6.75 8.19
N GLU A 76 3.53 8.00 8.13
CA GLU A 76 2.66 9.18 8.06
C GLU A 76 1.76 9.17 6.83
N ARG A 77 2.31 8.81 5.67
CA ARG A 77 1.54 8.63 4.43
C ARG A 77 0.50 7.52 4.59
N GLY A 78 0.90 6.39 5.17
CA GLY A 78 -0.01 5.29 5.51
C GLY A 78 -1.17 5.77 6.38
N ARG A 79 -0.89 6.51 7.45
CA ARG A 79 -1.89 7.09 8.35
C ARG A 79 -2.86 8.02 7.61
N SER A 80 -2.35 8.89 6.75
CA SER A 80 -3.18 9.81 5.94
C SER A 80 -4.14 9.03 5.02
N LEU A 81 -3.62 8.03 4.30
CA LEU A 81 -4.42 7.17 3.43
C LEU A 81 -5.48 6.38 4.20
N SER A 82 -5.10 5.78 5.32
CA SER A 82 -6.03 5.04 6.19
C SER A 82 -7.15 5.95 6.71
N ARG A 83 -6.81 7.18 7.14
CA ARG A 83 -7.83 8.15 7.58
C ARG A 83 -8.79 8.50 6.45
N GLY A 84 -8.28 8.81 5.26
CA GLY A 84 -9.12 9.10 4.09
C GLY A 84 -10.05 7.95 3.73
N PHE A 85 -9.54 6.71 3.73
CA PHE A 85 -10.33 5.51 3.48
C PHE A 85 -11.45 5.30 4.50
N LEU A 86 -11.17 5.54 5.80
CA LEU A 86 -12.18 5.41 6.85
C LEU A 86 -13.30 6.46 6.74
N LEU A 87 -12.95 7.71 6.43
CA LEU A 87 -13.93 8.77 6.19
C LEU A 87 -14.80 8.44 4.97
N PHE A 88 -14.18 8.08 3.84
CA PHE A 88 -14.88 7.65 2.63
C PHE A 88 -15.83 6.47 2.91
N THR A 89 -15.37 5.47 3.68
CA THR A 89 -16.20 4.32 4.04
C THR A 89 -17.40 4.75 4.90
N SER A 90 -17.20 5.67 5.85
CA SER A 90 -18.30 6.23 6.66
C SER A 90 -19.33 6.96 5.79
N ASP A 91 -18.87 7.80 4.88
CA ASP A 91 -19.73 8.60 3.99
C ASP A 91 -20.54 7.71 3.05
N THR A 92 -19.92 6.69 2.45
CA THR A 92 -20.62 5.72 1.60
C THR A 92 -21.66 4.91 2.37
N ILE A 93 -21.42 4.58 3.64
CA ILE A 93 -22.42 3.95 4.51
C ILE A 93 -23.59 4.89 4.78
N ALA A 94 -23.34 6.18 5.00
CA ALA A 94 -24.41 7.18 5.15
C ALA A 94 -25.25 7.27 3.88
N GLY A 95 -24.61 7.33 2.70
CA GLY A 95 -25.29 7.33 1.41
C GLY A 95 -26.19 6.10 1.20
N VAL A 96 -25.81 4.90 1.67
CA VAL A 96 -26.68 3.71 1.62
C VAL A 96 -27.96 3.90 2.42
N ALA A 97 -27.90 4.58 3.56
CA ALA A 97 -29.09 4.89 4.36
C ALA A 97 -29.98 5.93 3.66
N GLU A 98 -29.37 6.99 3.12
CA GLU A 98 -30.05 8.07 2.38
C GLU A 98 -30.76 7.56 1.13
N LEU A 99 -30.20 6.54 0.46
CA LEU A 99 -30.81 5.85 -0.68
C LEU A 99 -31.91 4.84 -0.28
N GLY A 100 -32.35 4.84 0.98
CA GLY A 100 -33.51 4.08 1.43
C GLY A 100 -33.20 2.67 1.94
N ASN A 101 -31.95 2.34 2.27
CA ASN A 101 -31.59 1.04 2.86
C ASN A 101 -30.90 1.17 4.24
N PRO A 102 -31.62 1.64 5.27
CA PRO A 102 -31.06 1.88 6.60
C PRO A 102 -30.54 0.60 7.28
N ASP A 103 -31.17 -0.55 7.06
CA ASP A 103 -30.74 -1.82 7.67
C ASP A 103 -29.39 -2.28 7.12
N LYS A 104 -29.18 -2.15 5.80
CA LYS A 104 -27.87 -2.44 5.18
C LYS A 104 -26.80 -1.48 5.69
N ALA A 105 -27.12 -0.18 5.81
CA ALA A 105 -26.19 0.80 6.37
C ALA A 105 -25.82 0.46 7.82
N LEU A 106 -26.79 0.05 8.64
CA LEU A 106 -26.54 -0.38 10.03
C LEU A 106 -25.62 -1.61 10.08
N LYS A 107 -25.84 -2.60 9.21
CA LYS A 107 -24.97 -3.78 9.09
C LYS A 107 -23.54 -3.39 8.73
N LEU A 108 -23.36 -2.59 7.68
CA LEU A 108 -22.04 -2.13 7.23
C LEU A 108 -21.33 -1.32 8.32
N ARG A 109 -22.06 -0.46 9.05
CA ARG A 109 -21.51 0.30 10.18
C ARG A 109 -21.03 -0.61 11.31
N ARG A 110 -21.77 -1.67 11.63
CA ARG A 110 -21.37 -2.66 12.64
C ARG A 110 -20.12 -3.42 12.20
N GLU A 111 -20.04 -3.82 10.93
CA GLU A 111 -18.87 -4.49 10.37
C GLU A 111 -17.62 -3.60 10.41
N LEU A 112 -17.73 -2.33 10.00
CA LEU A 112 -16.64 -1.36 10.10
C LEU A 112 -16.16 -1.17 11.54
N LYS A 113 -17.09 -1.02 12.50
CA LYS A 113 -16.74 -0.91 13.93
C LYS A 113 -16.00 -2.14 14.45
N ARG A 114 -16.43 -3.34 14.05
CA ARG A 114 -15.76 -4.59 14.43
C ARG A 114 -14.34 -4.64 13.90
N THR A 115 -14.13 -4.35 12.62
CA THR A 115 -12.81 -4.31 12.01
C THR A 115 -11.90 -3.29 12.70
N LEU A 116 -12.42 -2.10 13.03
CA LEU A 116 -11.66 -1.09 13.76
C LEU A 116 -11.28 -1.53 15.18
N ALA A 117 -12.17 -2.22 15.88
CA ALA A 117 -11.88 -2.77 17.21
C ALA A 117 -10.83 -3.90 17.16
N GLU A 118 -10.86 -4.74 16.12
CA GLU A 118 -9.84 -5.77 15.88
C GLU A 118 -8.47 -5.14 15.59
N LEU A 119 -8.41 -4.12 14.73
CA LEU A 119 -7.18 -3.40 14.43
C LEU A 119 -6.62 -2.68 15.67
N ALA A 120 -7.47 -2.05 16.47
CA ALA A 120 -7.05 -1.37 17.70
C ALA A 120 -6.44 -2.31 18.74
N ARG A 121 -6.75 -3.62 18.70
CA ARG A 121 -6.13 -4.62 19.59
C ARG A 121 -4.78 -5.14 19.07
N ALA A 122 -4.51 -4.95 17.78
CA ALA A 122 -3.29 -5.42 17.13
C ALA A 122 -2.17 -4.35 17.10
N LEU A 123 -2.49 -3.11 17.48
CA LEU A 123 -1.57 -1.99 17.66
C LEU A 123 -1.18 -1.86 19.13
#